data_AF-A0A7Z8QTY4-F1
#
_entry.id   AF-A0A7Z8QTY4-F1
#
_cell.length_a   1.000
_cell.length_b   1.000
_cell.length_c   1.000
_cell.angle_alpha   90.00
_cell.angle_beta   90.00
_cell.angle_gamma   90.00
#
_symmetry.space_group_name_H-M   'P 1'
#
loop_
_entity.id
_entity.type
_entity.pdbx_description
1 polymer ?
#
loop_
_entity_poly.entity_id
_entity_poly.type
_entity_poly.pdbx_seq_one_letter_code
_entity_poly.pdbx_strand_id
1 'polypeptide(L)'
;MNVLKLKKVVCVMGMVLSGPVMAYGVPPVSPGGDLVLDIEEERRLVAIEFNTEGVFTNSRGLEVNRVALEGLNEILPPIPENRTEPLALTFCSNTDEIQWGDCPTYELGGRGPAGGWVFYVSDSGMRGIEAAPVDLPKSEWGCYNIKIEGAESNAVGDGQKNTKAILDAGCVGKYTDSTEIAARLVNSYELNGFNDWYLPSEDELGLMYFKLKEKGLGNFVTYGSYRSSTDGGSNIYSRERAFSSGQAFGLGRNSRAHVRAVRSF
;
A
#
# COMPACT_ATOMS: atom_id res chain seq x y z
N MET A 1 -44.58 7.56 7.55
CA MET A 1 -43.27 7.28 6.90
C MET A 1 -42.21 8.12 7.57
N ASN A 2 -41.37 7.51 8.40
CA ASN A 2 -40.18 8.18 8.91
C ASN A 2 -39.00 7.67 8.07
N VAL A 3 -38.44 8.54 7.23
CA VAL A 3 -37.31 8.23 6.35
C VAL A 3 -36.05 8.76 7.01
N LEU A 4 -35.12 7.87 7.39
CA LEU A 4 -33.80 8.26 7.88
C LEU A 4 -32.82 8.31 6.70
N LYS A 5 -32.17 9.46 6.47
CA LYS A 5 -31.11 9.61 5.47
C LYS A 5 -29.74 9.64 6.16
N LEU A 6 -28.90 8.64 5.92
CA LEU A 6 -27.53 8.55 6.45
C LEU A 6 -26.52 8.81 5.32
N LYS A 7 -25.77 9.91 5.41
CA LYS A 7 -24.61 10.18 4.56
C LYS A 7 -23.37 9.60 5.23
N LYS A 8 -22.86 8.48 4.68
CA LYS A 8 -21.54 7.89 4.96
C LYS A 8 -21.24 7.60 6.44
N VAL A 9 -21.74 6.49 6.95
CA VAL A 9 -21.14 5.80 8.11
C VAL A 9 -21.24 4.30 7.84
N VAL A 10 -20.11 3.59 7.81
CA VAL A 10 -20.11 2.13 7.96
C VAL A 10 -20.31 1.89 9.45
N CYS A 11 -21.57 1.73 9.88
CA CYS A 11 -21.89 1.30 11.23
C CYS A 11 -21.75 -0.22 11.30
N VAL A 12 -20.67 -0.72 11.90
CA VAL A 12 -20.70 -2.06 12.50
C VAL A 12 -21.35 -1.90 13.86
N MET A 13 -22.65 -2.22 13.95
CA MET A 13 -23.38 -2.26 15.22
C MET A 13 -22.91 -3.47 16.03
N GLY A 14 -21.98 -3.25 16.97
CA GLY A 14 -21.82 -4.13 18.12
C GLY A 14 -22.80 -3.72 19.22
N MET A 15 -24.03 -4.26 19.22
CA MET A 15 -24.94 -4.10 20.36
C MET A 15 -24.78 -5.25 21.33
N VAL A 16 -23.98 -5.03 22.37
CA VAL A 16 -24.09 -5.77 23.62
C VAL A 16 -25.37 -5.28 24.32
N LEU A 17 -26.33 -6.20 24.52
CA LEU A 17 -27.55 -6.12 25.37
C LEU A 17 -28.92 -5.72 24.77
N SER A 18 -29.09 -5.54 23.45
CA SER A 18 -30.44 -5.56 22.84
C SER A 18 -30.31 -5.81 21.34
N GLY A 19 -30.85 -6.93 20.84
CA GLY A 19 -30.52 -7.50 19.53
C GLY A 19 -30.77 -6.57 18.31
N PRO A 20 -30.00 -6.74 17.22
CA PRO A 20 -30.13 -5.94 16.00
C PRO A 20 -31.29 -6.43 15.11
N VAL A 21 -32.00 -5.48 14.50
CA VAL A 21 -32.79 -5.70 13.29
C VAL A 21 -31.88 -5.33 12.11
N MET A 22 -31.47 -6.32 11.32
CA MET A 22 -30.79 -6.04 10.05
C MET A 22 -31.83 -5.83 8.97
N ALA A 23 -31.85 -4.63 8.39
CA ALA A 23 -32.75 -4.29 7.31
C ALA A 23 -32.07 -4.42 5.95
N TYR A 24 -32.68 -5.14 4.99
CA TYR A 24 -32.15 -5.30 3.64
C TYR A 24 -33.00 -4.51 2.63
N GLY A 25 -32.38 -3.55 1.93
CA GLY A 25 -33.00 -2.80 0.84
C GLY A 25 -32.41 -3.20 -0.51
N VAL A 26 -33.27 -3.32 -1.53
CA VAL A 26 -32.82 -3.53 -2.92
C VAL A 26 -32.08 -2.27 -3.38
N PRO A 27 -30.84 -2.38 -3.92
CA PRO A 27 -30.09 -1.22 -4.37
C PRO A 27 -30.81 -0.52 -5.54
N PRO A 28 -30.85 0.82 -5.57
CA PRO A 28 -31.57 1.55 -6.60
C PRO A 28 -30.90 1.40 -7.97
N VAL A 29 -31.73 1.29 -9.01
CA VAL A 29 -31.33 0.97 -10.40
C VAL A 29 -30.63 2.15 -11.11
N SER A 30 -30.37 3.27 -10.43
CA SER A 30 -29.69 4.45 -10.99
C SER A 30 -28.82 5.18 -9.97
N PRO A 31 -27.69 5.82 -10.38
CA PRO A 31 -26.78 6.49 -9.45
C PRO A 31 -27.45 7.71 -8.82
N GLY A 32 -27.66 7.68 -7.50
CA GLY A 32 -28.20 8.79 -6.71
C GLY A 32 -29.58 8.59 -6.08
N GLY A 33 -30.19 7.41 -6.18
CA GLY A 33 -31.43 7.09 -5.46
C GLY A 33 -31.21 6.85 -3.96
N ASP A 34 -32.12 7.34 -3.11
CA ASP A 34 -32.17 6.97 -1.70
C ASP A 34 -32.56 5.49 -1.55
N LEU A 35 -31.87 4.74 -0.69
CA LEU A 35 -32.26 3.38 -0.31
C LEU A 35 -33.55 3.48 0.53
N VAL A 36 -34.67 2.98 0.01
CA VAL A 36 -35.96 2.96 0.71
C VAL A 36 -36.14 1.58 1.35
N LEU A 37 -36.10 1.53 2.68
CA LEU A 37 -36.42 0.32 3.46
C LEU A 37 -37.92 0.32 3.77
N ASP A 38 -38.64 -0.69 3.29
CA ASP A 38 -40.04 -0.89 3.64
C ASP A 38 -40.14 -1.61 4.99
N ILE A 39 -40.47 -0.83 6.02
CA ILE A 39 -40.52 -1.28 7.42
C ILE A 39 -41.71 -2.23 7.67
N GLU A 40 -42.74 -2.26 6.83
CA GLU A 40 -43.91 -3.12 7.04
C GLU A 40 -43.69 -4.57 6.58
N GLU A 41 -42.87 -4.79 5.55
CA GLU A 41 -42.57 -6.15 5.05
C GLU A 41 -41.59 -6.90 5.96
N GLU A 42 -40.59 -6.20 6.52
CA GLU A 42 -39.73 -6.76 7.58
C GLU A 42 -40.50 -7.06 8.87
N ARG A 43 -41.48 -6.22 9.24
CA ARG A 43 -42.37 -6.50 10.37
C ARG A 43 -43.19 -7.76 10.18
N ARG A 44 -43.58 -8.12 8.95
CA ARG A 44 -44.31 -9.36 8.65
C ARG A 44 -43.44 -10.61 8.80
N LEU A 45 -42.14 -10.52 8.51
CA LEU A 45 -41.19 -11.64 8.66
C LEU A 45 -40.77 -11.86 10.13
N VAL A 46 -40.78 -10.82 10.95
CA VAL A 46 -40.44 -10.87 12.39
C VAL A 46 -41.62 -11.31 13.27
N ALA A 47 -42.85 -11.31 12.75
CA ALA A 47 -44.07 -11.55 13.53
C ALA A 47 -44.35 -13.01 13.96
N ILE A 48 -43.40 -13.95 13.82
CA ILE A 48 -43.54 -15.30 14.39
C ILE A 48 -42.61 -15.44 15.59
N GLU A 49 -43.23 -15.20 16.75
CA GLU A 49 -42.80 -15.46 18.14
C GLU A 49 -41.58 -14.67 18.68
N PHE A 50 -41.85 -13.46 19.15
CA PHE A 50 -41.01 -12.82 20.17
C PHE A 50 -41.10 -13.62 21.49
N ASN A 51 -40.05 -14.36 21.84
CA ASN A 51 -39.75 -14.70 23.22
C ASN A 51 -38.86 -13.58 23.80
N THR A 52 -39.07 -13.22 25.06
CA THR A 52 -38.43 -12.13 25.83
C THR A 52 -36.91 -12.24 25.98
N GLU A 53 -36.27 -13.22 25.33
CA GLU A 53 -34.82 -13.45 25.34
C GLU A 53 -34.15 -13.16 23.98
N GLY A 54 -34.89 -12.74 22.94
CA GLY A 54 -34.28 -12.40 21.65
C GLY A 54 -33.66 -13.59 20.89
N VAL A 55 -34.04 -14.82 21.25
CA VAL A 55 -33.58 -16.05 20.60
C VAL A 55 -34.53 -16.41 19.47
N PHE A 56 -34.02 -16.42 18.23
CA PHE A 56 -34.76 -16.92 17.07
C PHE A 56 -34.99 -18.42 17.23
N THR A 57 -36.25 -18.86 17.36
CA THR A 57 -36.61 -20.28 17.48
C THR A 57 -36.94 -20.93 16.14
N ASN A 58 -37.08 -20.14 15.06
CA ASN A 58 -37.34 -20.68 13.73
C ASN A 58 -36.03 -21.08 13.02
N SER A 59 -36.02 -22.28 12.44
CA SER A 59 -34.82 -22.92 11.86
C SER A 59 -34.21 -22.15 10.69
N ARG A 60 -35.02 -21.38 9.94
CA ARG A 60 -34.56 -20.59 8.80
C ARG A 60 -33.81 -19.33 9.23
N GLY A 61 -34.29 -18.63 10.25
CA GLY A 61 -33.66 -17.45 10.82
C GLY A 61 -32.38 -17.78 11.60
N LEU A 62 -32.39 -18.92 12.30
CA LEU A 62 -31.18 -19.44 12.94
C LEU A 62 -30.09 -19.74 11.90
N GLU A 63 -30.46 -20.34 10.77
CA GLU A 63 -29.53 -20.66 9.68
C GLU A 63 -28.97 -19.41 8.99
N VAL A 64 -29.83 -18.42 8.69
CA VAL A 64 -29.39 -17.16 8.08
C VAL A 64 -28.45 -16.38 9.01
N ASN A 65 -28.76 -16.31 10.31
CA ASN A 65 -27.88 -15.67 11.28
C ASN A 65 -26.58 -16.45 11.47
N ARG A 66 -26.63 -17.78 11.46
CA ARG A 66 -25.43 -18.62 11.51
C ARG A 66 -24.52 -18.32 10.32
N VAL A 67 -25.05 -18.29 9.10
CA VAL A 67 -24.29 -17.96 7.88
C VAL A 67 -23.75 -16.52 7.93
N ALA A 68 -24.55 -15.56 8.41
CA ALA A 68 -24.10 -14.18 8.56
C ALA A 68 -22.99 -14.04 9.62
N LEU A 69 -23.09 -14.76 10.74
CA LEU A 69 -22.08 -14.79 11.79
C LEU A 69 -20.80 -15.52 11.34
N GLU A 70 -20.94 -16.61 10.58
CA GLU A 70 -19.81 -17.31 9.93
C GLU A 70 -19.09 -16.38 8.96
N GLY A 71 -19.83 -15.67 8.09
CA GLY A 71 -19.25 -14.68 7.17
C GLY A 71 -18.61 -13.48 7.88
N LEU A 72 -19.17 -13.03 9.02
CA LEU A 72 -18.54 -11.99 9.84
C LEU A 72 -17.27 -12.48 10.53
N ASN A 73 -17.24 -13.74 11.00
CA ASN A 73 -16.03 -14.34 11.58
C ASN A 73 -14.90 -14.52 10.57
N GLU A 74 -15.20 -14.66 9.28
CA GLU A 74 -14.18 -14.69 8.21
C GLU A 74 -13.56 -13.31 7.96
N ILE A 75 -14.29 -12.23 8.19
CA ILE A 75 -13.88 -10.87 7.83
C ILE A 75 -13.32 -10.10 9.04
N LEU A 76 -13.84 -10.38 10.24
CA LEU A 76 -13.51 -9.60 11.43
C LEU A 76 -12.26 -10.13 12.13
N PRO A 77 -11.34 -9.25 12.56
CA PRO A 77 -10.23 -9.61 13.41
C PRO A 77 -10.72 -10.17 14.75
N PRO A 78 -9.97 -11.12 15.37
CA PRO A 78 -10.34 -11.68 16.65
C PRO A 78 -10.50 -10.59 17.71
N ILE A 79 -11.55 -10.69 18.53
CA ILE A 79 -11.83 -9.73 19.58
C ILE A 79 -10.71 -9.81 20.63
N PRO A 80 -10.04 -8.70 20.97
CA PRO A 80 -8.95 -8.73 21.93
C PRO A 80 -9.46 -8.94 23.37
N GLU A 81 -8.81 -9.81 24.13
CA GLU A 81 -9.14 -10.09 25.52
C GLU A 81 -8.69 -8.94 26.46
N ASN A 82 -9.37 -8.76 27.60
CA ASN A 82 -9.05 -7.79 28.67
C ASN A 82 -8.92 -6.32 28.23
N ARG A 83 -10.02 -5.74 27.74
CA ARG A 83 -10.08 -4.31 27.37
C ARG A 83 -10.77 -3.48 28.46
N THR A 84 -10.17 -2.35 28.80
CA THR A 84 -10.72 -1.33 29.72
C THR A 84 -11.36 -0.16 28.99
N GLU A 85 -11.27 -0.13 27.66
CA GLU A 85 -11.79 0.95 26.80
C GLU A 85 -12.69 0.41 25.68
N PRO A 86 -13.61 1.23 25.14
CA PRO A 86 -14.47 0.83 24.02
C PRO A 86 -13.65 0.45 22.78
N LEU A 87 -13.98 -0.69 22.19
CA LEU A 87 -13.37 -1.17 20.95
C LEU A 87 -14.08 -0.54 19.74
N ALA A 88 -13.31 0.16 18.89
CA ALA A 88 -13.76 0.60 17.58
C ALA A 88 -13.11 -0.28 16.51
N LEU A 89 -13.92 -0.71 15.54
CA LEU A 89 -13.43 -1.37 14.34
C LEU A 89 -13.02 -0.28 13.34
N THR A 90 -11.75 -0.27 12.93
CA THR A 90 -11.19 0.74 12.04
C THR A 90 -10.69 0.07 10.77
N PHE A 91 -11.09 0.60 9.62
CA PHE A 91 -10.48 0.24 8.34
C PHE A 91 -9.23 1.08 8.13
N CYS A 92 -8.09 0.42 7.98
CA CYS A 92 -6.78 1.03 7.88
C CYS A 92 -6.31 1.02 6.44
N SER A 93 -6.44 2.16 5.78
CA SER A 93 -6.11 2.31 4.36
C SER A 93 -4.64 2.05 4.03
N ASN A 94 -3.75 2.11 5.02
CA ASN A 94 -2.32 1.87 4.86
C ASN A 94 -1.91 0.39 4.90
N THR A 95 -2.75 -0.46 5.47
CA THR A 95 -2.60 -1.93 5.43
C THR A 95 -3.66 -2.60 4.56
N ASP A 96 -4.71 -1.87 4.17
CA ASP A 96 -5.93 -2.40 3.54
C ASP A 96 -6.64 -3.44 4.42
N GLU A 97 -6.51 -3.29 5.74
CA GLU A 97 -7.04 -4.24 6.72
C GLU A 97 -8.03 -3.57 7.68
N ILE A 98 -8.98 -4.36 8.15
CA ILE A 98 -9.87 -4.00 9.24
C ILE A 98 -9.25 -4.50 10.55
N GLN A 99 -9.07 -3.60 11.51
CA GLN A 99 -8.53 -3.96 12.82
C GLN A 99 -9.25 -3.25 13.97
N TRP A 100 -9.04 -3.76 15.18
CA TRP A 100 -9.53 -3.13 16.40
C TRP A 100 -8.58 -2.01 16.86
N GLY A 101 -9.08 -0.78 16.98
CA GLY A 101 -8.32 0.38 17.46
C GLY A 101 -7.69 1.23 16.36
N ASP A 102 -6.64 1.97 16.69
CA ASP A 102 -5.97 2.91 15.77
C ASP A 102 -5.11 2.19 14.72
N CYS A 103 -5.00 2.77 13.53
CA CYS A 103 -4.19 2.24 12.44
C CYS A 103 -2.70 2.15 12.79
N PRO A 104 -2.01 1.07 12.35
CA PRO A 104 -0.58 0.98 12.57
C PRO A 104 0.10 2.16 11.88
N THR A 105 1.13 2.72 12.51
CA THR A 105 1.94 3.76 11.92
C THR A 105 3.35 3.24 11.68
N TYR A 106 3.98 3.77 10.64
CA TYR A 106 5.34 3.41 10.24
C TYR A 106 6.33 4.49 10.68
N GLU A 107 7.54 4.06 11.05
CA GLU A 107 8.60 4.94 11.51
C GLU A 107 9.90 4.76 10.72
N LEU A 108 10.73 5.80 10.70
CA LEU A 108 12.01 5.79 10.00
C LEU A 108 12.96 4.72 10.57
N GLY A 109 13.44 3.83 9.71
CA GLY A 109 14.29 2.69 10.08
C GLY A 109 13.51 1.46 10.53
N GLY A 110 12.18 1.53 10.62
CA GLY A 110 11.30 0.38 10.83
C GLY A 110 11.07 -0.44 9.56
N ARG A 111 10.16 -1.43 9.65
CA ARG A 111 9.72 -2.24 8.52
C ARG A 111 8.42 -1.71 7.94
N GLY A 112 8.38 -1.55 6.63
CA GLY A 112 7.18 -1.15 5.90
C GLY A 112 6.28 -2.35 5.59
N PRO A 113 5.13 -2.11 4.94
CA PRO A 113 4.14 -3.14 4.67
C PRO A 113 4.67 -4.30 3.83
N ALA A 114 5.58 -4.04 2.86
CA ALA A 114 6.18 -5.12 2.08
C ALA A 114 7.39 -5.77 2.78
N GLY A 115 7.72 -5.36 4.01
CA GLY A 115 8.89 -5.81 4.75
C GLY A 115 10.19 -5.11 4.36
N GLY A 116 10.11 -4.01 3.60
CA GLY A 116 11.24 -3.12 3.30
C GLY A 116 11.64 -2.27 4.50
N TRP A 117 12.72 -1.51 4.35
CA TRP A 117 13.18 -0.53 5.33
C TRP A 117 12.58 0.84 5.05
N VAL A 118 11.80 1.37 5.99
CA VAL A 118 11.15 2.68 5.84
C VAL A 118 12.20 3.78 5.96
N PHE A 119 12.32 4.64 4.93
CA PHE A 119 13.28 5.75 4.93
C PHE A 119 12.62 7.12 4.71
N TYR A 120 11.33 7.13 4.38
CA TYR A 120 10.49 8.31 4.29
C TYR A 120 9.12 8.00 4.88
N VAL A 121 8.56 8.94 5.64
CA VAL A 121 7.21 8.85 6.21
C VAL A 121 6.50 10.19 6.03
N SER A 122 5.21 10.13 5.75
CA SER A 122 4.30 11.27 5.68
C SER A 122 2.98 10.91 6.36
N ASP A 123 2.06 11.87 6.46
CA ASP A 123 0.73 11.68 7.05
C ASP A 123 0.78 11.00 8.43
N SER A 124 1.65 11.51 9.30
CA SER A 124 1.88 10.98 10.65
C SER A 124 2.26 9.49 10.71
N GLY A 125 2.94 9.00 9.66
CA GLY A 125 3.39 7.61 9.58
C GLY A 125 2.39 6.68 8.89
N MET A 126 1.28 7.18 8.35
CA MET A 126 0.34 6.36 7.57
C MET A 126 0.80 6.11 6.15
N ARG A 127 1.65 7.00 5.59
CA ARG A 127 2.21 6.88 4.25
C ARG A 127 3.73 6.97 4.29
N GLY A 128 4.38 6.48 3.25
CA GLY A 128 5.83 6.53 3.21
C GLY A 128 6.45 5.86 2.00
N ILE A 129 7.77 5.71 2.07
CA ILE A 129 8.56 4.97 1.09
C ILE A 129 9.48 4.00 1.83
N GLU A 130 9.46 2.76 1.38
CA GLU A 130 10.33 1.68 1.88
C GLU A 130 11.32 1.24 0.81
N ALA A 131 12.55 0.93 1.24
CA ALA A 131 13.56 0.31 0.40
C ALA A 131 13.53 -1.21 0.57
N ALA A 132 13.69 -1.96 -0.51
CA ALA A 132 13.77 -3.42 -0.45
C ALA A 132 14.81 -3.89 0.59
N PRO A 133 14.66 -5.06 1.21
CA PRO A 133 15.58 -5.52 2.24
C PRO A 133 16.98 -5.85 1.71
N VAL A 134 17.11 -6.15 0.41
CA VAL A 134 18.34 -6.61 -0.25
C VAL A 134 18.58 -5.89 -1.58
N ASP A 135 19.84 -5.80 -1.98
CA ASP A 135 20.23 -5.30 -3.30
C ASP A 135 19.81 -6.29 -4.40
N LEU A 136 19.44 -5.73 -5.56
CA LEU A 136 19.28 -6.48 -6.79
C LEU A 136 20.60 -6.50 -7.59
N PRO A 137 20.74 -7.42 -8.56
CA PRO A 137 21.92 -7.47 -9.43
C PRO A 137 22.28 -6.11 -10.04
N LYS A 138 23.59 -5.84 -10.11
CA LYS A 138 24.10 -4.60 -10.72
C LYS A 138 23.68 -4.50 -12.17
N SER A 139 23.09 -3.37 -12.54
CA SER A 139 22.45 -3.21 -13.86
C SER A 139 22.74 -1.84 -14.48
N GLU A 140 22.65 -1.79 -15.81
CA GLU A 140 22.70 -0.56 -16.58
C GLU A 140 21.41 0.25 -16.38
N TRP A 141 21.47 1.57 -16.57
CA TRP A 141 20.30 2.42 -16.56
C TRP A 141 19.53 2.25 -17.88
N GLY A 142 20.27 2.02 -18.97
CA GLY A 142 19.74 1.85 -20.32
C GLY A 142 19.76 3.15 -21.12
N CYS A 143 19.22 3.14 -22.34
CA CYS A 143 19.05 4.36 -23.14
C CYS A 143 20.32 5.22 -23.28
N TYR A 144 21.48 4.57 -23.42
CA TYR A 144 22.73 5.28 -23.66
C TYR A 144 22.72 5.91 -25.05
N ASN A 145 23.04 7.20 -25.15
CA ASN A 145 22.90 8.06 -26.34
C ASN A 145 21.46 8.23 -26.85
N ILE A 146 20.45 7.87 -26.05
CA ILE A 146 19.04 8.04 -26.40
C ILE A 146 18.44 9.11 -25.49
N LYS A 147 17.85 10.15 -26.07
CA LYS A 147 17.08 11.14 -25.31
C LYS A 147 15.78 10.48 -24.86
N ILE A 148 15.47 10.58 -23.57
CA ILE A 148 14.16 10.23 -23.02
C ILE A 148 13.59 11.47 -22.34
N GLU A 149 12.27 11.52 -22.24
CA GLU A 149 11.54 12.60 -21.56
C GLU A 149 10.74 12.02 -20.39
N GLY A 150 10.56 12.79 -19.33
CA GLY A 150 9.74 12.41 -18.18
C GLY A 150 10.47 11.68 -17.06
N ALA A 151 11.81 11.60 -17.12
CA ALA A 151 12.68 11.03 -16.10
C ALA A 151 13.62 12.06 -15.44
N GLU A 152 13.46 13.36 -15.71
CA GLU A 152 14.38 14.42 -15.27
C GLU A 152 14.12 14.89 -13.84
N SER A 153 12.93 14.60 -13.29
CA SER A 153 12.57 15.05 -11.95
C SER A 153 13.35 14.27 -10.89
N ASN A 154 13.78 14.94 -9.85
CA ASN A 154 14.67 14.35 -8.83
C ASN A 154 14.05 14.27 -7.44
N ALA A 155 12.86 14.84 -7.24
CA ALA A 155 12.27 15.01 -5.92
C ALA A 155 11.78 13.70 -5.31
N VAL A 156 11.49 13.74 -4.01
CA VAL A 156 10.85 12.63 -3.29
C VAL A 156 9.45 12.40 -3.85
N GLY A 157 9.14 11.16 -4.22
CA GLY A 157 7.89 10.76 -4.86
C GLY A 157 7.97 10.64 -6.39
N ASP A 158 9.04 11.12 -7.02
CA ASP A 158 9.17 11.07 -8.49
C ASP A 158 9.73 9.75 -9.03
N GLY A 159 10.29 8.89 -8.18
CA GLY A 159 10.98 7.68 -8.63
C GLY A 159 10.09 6.77 -9.47
N GLN A 160 8.81 6.63 -9.10
CA GLN A 160 7.86 5.78 -9.81
C GLN A 160 7.55 6.31 -11.21
N LYS A 161 7.30 7.63 -11.32
CA LYS A 161 7.04 8.31 -12.60
C LYS A 161 8.25 8.19 -13.53
N ASN A 162 9.45 8.45 -13.01
CA ASN A 162 10.68 8.36 -13.80
C ASN A 162 10.94 6.92 -14.26
N THR A 163 10.74 5.94 -13.38
CA THR A 163 10.89 4.51 -13.71
C THR A 163 9.94 4.13 -14.84
N LYS A 164 8.68 4.58 -14.76
CA LYS A 164 7.70 4.38 -15.84
C LYS A 164 8.16 5.00 -17.15
N ALA A 165 8.67 6.23 -17.15
CA ALA A 165 9.18 6.87 -18.36
C ALA A 165 10.33 6.09 -19.01
N ILE A 166 11.25 5.54 -18.21
CA ILE A 166 12.35 4.68 -18.70
C ILE A 166 11.80 3.39 -19.35
N LEU A 167 10.79 2.77 -18.75
CA LEU A 167 10.17 1.56 -19.28
C LEU A 167 9.42 1.84 -20.58
N ASP A 168 8.62 2.90 -20.62
CA ASP A 168 7.82 3.32 -21.79
C ASP A 168 8.72 3.72 -22.98
N ALA A 169 9.92 4.26 -22.71
CA ALA A 169 10.91 4.58 -23.73
C ALA A 169 11.55 3.34 -24.39
N GLY A 170 11.28 2.13 -23.90
CA GLY A 170 11.82 0.90 -24.49
C GLY A 170 13.35 0.76 -24.33
N CYS A 171 13.91 1.34 -23.28
CA CYS A 171 15.35 1.37 -23.04
C CYS A 171 15.97 -0.05 -22.98
N VAL A 172 17.14 -0.21 -23.61
CA VAL A 172 17.98 -1.41 -23.55
C VAL A 172 19.40 -1.08 -23.05
N GLY A 173 20.09 -2.09 -22.53
CA GLY A 173 21.51 -1.98 -22.15
C GLY A 173 22.42 -1.93 -23.37
N LYS A 174 23.50 -1.15 -23.30
CA LYS A 174 24.43 -0.94 -24.43
C LYS A 174 25.32 -2.15 -24.70
N TYR A 175 25.82 -2.80 -23.65
CA TYR A 175 26.85 -3.85 -23.79
C TYR A 175 26.29 -5.26 -23.77
N THR A 176 25.10 -5.42 -23.20
CA THR A 176 24.46 -6.74 -23.11
C THR A 176 23.52 -6.99 -24.28
N ASP A 177 23.21 -5.95 -25.08
CA ASP A 177 22.00 -5.87 -25.92
C ASP A 177 20.75 -6.43 -25.21
N SER A 178 20.79 -6.43 -23.86
CA SER A 178 19.79 -7.09 -23.06
C SER A 178 18.78 -6.06 -22.63
N THR A 179 17.56 -6.54 -22.54
CA THR A 179 16.45 -5.75 -22.09
C THR A 179 16.41 -5.63 -20.55
N GLU A 180 17.35 -6.29 -19.85
CA GLU A 180 17.47 -6.30 -18.39
C GLU A 180 18.25 -5.07 -17.88
N ILE A 181 17.60 -3.90 -17.99
CA ILE A 181 18.05 -2.67 -17.35
C ILE A 181 17.51 -2.57 -15.91
N ALA A 182 18.11 -1.69 -15.10
CA ALA A 182 17.76 -1.52 -13.69
C ALA A 182 16.26 -1.24 -13.46
N ALA A 183 15.62 -0.42 -14.32
CA ALA A 183 14.20 -0.12 -14.23
C ALA A 183 13.32 -1.37 -14.39
N ARG A 184 13.67 -2.26 -15.33
CA ARG A 184 12.92 -3.50 -15.58
C ARG A 184 13.15 -4.55 -14.51
N LEU A 185 14.39 -4.63 -14.02
CA LEU A 185 14.75 -5.50 -12.91
C LEU A 185 13.92 -5.16 -11.66
N VAL A 186 13.78 -3.87 -11.35
CA VAL A 186 12.96 -3.43 -10.21
C VAL A 186 11.46 -3.60 -10.50
N ASN A 187 10.97 -3.29 -11.70
CA ASN A 187 9.56 -3.47 -12.05
C ASN A 187 9.11 -4.94 -12.09
N SER A 188 10.06 -5.89 -12.16
CA SER A 188 9.78 -7.33 -12.09
C SER A 188 10.06 -7.90 -10.69
N TYR A 189 10.47 -7.05 -9.74
CA TYR A 189 10.76 -7.46 -8.38
C TYR A 189 9.46 -7.63 -7.60
N GLU A 190 9.33 -8.77 -6.93
CA GLU A 190 8.20 -9.05 -6.05
C GLU A 190 8.70 -9.42 -4.65
N LEU A 191 8.03 -8.89 -3.64
CA LEU A 191 8.34 -9.19 -2.24
C LEU A 191 7.05 -9.19 -1.43
N ASN A 192 6.79 -10.29 -0.70
CA ASN A 192 5.65 -10.42 0.20
C ASN A 192 4.29 -10.06 -0.45
N GLY A 193 4.12 -10.38 -1.74
CA GLY A 193 2.89 -10.11 -2.49
C GLY A 193 2.83 -8.73 -3.16
N PHE A 194 3.83 -7.87 -2.98
CA PHE A 194 3.91 -6.55 -3.62
C PHE A 194 4.81 -6.57 -4.85
N ASN A 195 4.33 -6.03 -5.97
CA ASN A 195 4.99 -6.00 -7.28
C ASN A 195 5.05 -4.59 -7.91
N ASP A 196 4.72 -3.56 -7.14
CA ASP A 196 4.68 -2.14 -7.49
C ASP A 196 5.98 -1.40 -7.17
N TRP A 197 7.12 -2.11 -7.20
CA TRP A 197 8.45 -1.58 -6.91
C TRP A 197 9.02 -0.76 -8.08
N TYR A 198 9.78 0.28 -7.75
CA TYR A 198 10.38 1.19 -8.75
C TYR A 198 11.80 1.65 -8.36
N LEU A 199 12.55 2.20 -9.33
CA LEU A 199 13.87 2.77 -9.08
C LEU A 199 13.73 4.14 -8.36
N PRO A 200 14.46 4.37 -7.26
CA PRO A 200 14.33 5.61 -6.50
C PRO A 200 14.75 6.82 -7.31
N SER A 201 14.16 7.99 -7.08
CA SER A 201 14.69 9.27 -7.55
C SER A 201 16.03 9.62 -6.85
N GLU A 202 16.74 10.62 -7.36
CA GLU A 202 18.01 11.07 -6.77
C GLU A 202 17.86 11.51 -5.29
N ASP A 203 16.76 12.19 -4.94
CA ASP A 203 16.50 12.63 -3.58
C ASP A 203 16.05 11.47 -2.68
N GLU A 204 15.23 10.54 -3.18
CA GLU A 204 14.88 9.31 -2.47
C GLU A 204 16.13 8.49 -2.14
N LEU A 205 17.04 8.36 -3.10
CA LEU A 205 18.32 7.69 -2.90
C LEU A 205 19.20 8.41 -1.87
N GLY A 206 19.10 9.75 -1.80
CA GLY A 206 19.69 10.56 -0.74
C GLY A 206 19.13 10.23 0.63
N LEU A 207 17.81 10.17 0.77
CA LEU A 207 17.18 9.80 2.02
C LEU A 207 17.53 8.36 2.44
N MET A 208 17.59 7.41 1.51
CA MET A 208 18.06 6.06 1.82
C MET A 208 19.48 6.05 2.39
N TYR A 209 20.38 6.87 1.85
CA TYR A 209 21.73 7.01 2.40
C TYR A 209 21.69 7.56 3.85
N PHE A 210 21.08 8.73 4.05
CA PHE A 210 21.10 9.41 5.36
C PHE A 210 20.25 8.71 6.44
N LYS A 211 19.14 8.08 6.06
CA LYS A 211 18.19 7.49 7.01
C LYS A 211 18.44 6.01 7.27
N LEU A 212 19.05 5.29 6.32
CA LEU A 212 19.32 3.85 6.46
C LEU A 212 20.82 3.54 6.48
N LYS A 213 21.57 3.89 5.42
CA LYS A 213 23.00 3.51 5.30
C LYS A 213 23.83 4.05 6.47
N GLU A 214 23.69 5.33 6.79
CA GLU A 214 24.46 5.96 7.90
C GLU A 214 24.10 5.37 9.27
N LYS A 215 22.90 4.79 9.40
CA LYS A 215 22.46 4.10 10.61
C LYS A 215 22.82 2.61 10.64
N GLY A 216 23.53 2.10 9.64
CA GLY A 216 23.87 0.68 9.52
C GLY A 216 22.68 -0.22 9.16
N LEU A 217 21.58 0.34 8.64
CA LEU A 217 20.39 -0.40 8.23
C LEU A 217 20.45 -0.73 6.74
N GLY A 218 19.68 -1.73 6.30
CA GLY A 218 19.50 -2.05 4.88
C GLY A 218 20.59 -2.86 4.21
N ASN A 219 21.68 -3.24 4.90
CA ASN A 219 22.78 -4.06 4.35
C ASN A 219 23.35 -3.52 3.03
N PHE A 220 23.42 -2.20 2.88
CA PHE A 220 23.96 -1.57 1.69
C PHE A 220 25.48 -1.76 1.59
N VAL A 221 25.96 -2.00 0.37
CA VAL A 221 27.37 -2.09 0.06
C VAL A 221 28.05 -0.75 0.34
N THR A 222 29.11 -0.77 1.15
CA THR A 222 29.82 0.43 1.60
C THR A 222 30.59 1.11 0.46
N TYR A 223 31.27 0.33 -0.39
CA TYR A 223 32.04 0.85 -1.51
C TYR A 223 31.31 0.56 -2.82
N GLY A 224 30.34 1.41 -3.14
CA GLY A 224 29.53 1.28 -4.33
C GLY A 224 28.69 2.53 -4.58
N SER A 225 28.30 2.70 -5.84
CA SER A 225 27.28 3.65 -6.21
C SER A 225 25.95 2.96 -6.43
N TYR A 226 24.88 3.64 -6.02
CA TYR A 226 23.51 3.20 -6.24
C TYR A 226 22.86 4.03 -7.34
N ARG A 227 22.03 3.36 -8.12
CA ARG A 227 21.34 3.93 -9.27
C ARG A 227 20.03 4.57 -8.88
N SER A 228 19.78 5.77 -9.38
CA SER A 228 18.45 6.39 -9.36
C SER A 228 17.74 6.24 -10.71
N SER A 229 16.45 6.56 -10.76
CA SER A 229 15.65 6.73 -11.98
C SER A 229 15.81 8.13 -12.60
N THR A 230 16.51 9.05 -11.95
CA THR A 230 16.67 10.42 -12.42
C THR A 230 17.69 10.52 -13.56
N ASP A 231 17.28 11.17 -14.64
CA ASP A 231 18.09 11.50 -15.81
C ASP A 231 19.22 12.49 -15.46
N GLY A 232 20.40 12.32 -16.05
CA GLY A 232 21.54 13.21 -15.82
C GLY A 232 21.43 14.59 -16.48
N GLY A 233 20.36 14.87 -17.24
CA GLY A 233 20.23 16.06 -18.08
C GLY A 233 21.03 15.95 -19.39
N SER A 234 21.46 14.73 -19.73
CA SER A 234 22.17 14.40 -20.97
C SER A 234 21.84 12.96 -21.34
N ASN A 235 21.92 12.63 -22.63
CA ASN A 235 21.61 11.27 -23.12
C ASN A 235 22.69 10.23 -22.74
N ILE A 236 23.72 10.61 -21.99
CA ILE A 236 24.89 9.78 -21.68
C ILE A 236 24.93 9.40 -20.19
N TYR A 237 24.48 10.29 -19.31
CA TYR A 237 24.58 10.15 -17.87
C TYR A 237 23.19 9.99 -17.23
N SER A 238 23.13 9.22 -16.16
CA SER A 238 22.04 9.21 -15.17
C SER A 238 22.54 9.90 -13.88
N ARG A 239 21.68 10.05 -12.88
CA ARG A 239 22.06 10.50 -11.53
C ARG A 239 22.24 9.30 -10.59
N GLU A 240 23.29 9.36 -9.77
CA GLU A 240 23.68 8.30 -8.86
C GLU A 240 24.12 8.87 -7.52
N ARG A 241 24.20 7.99 -6.52
CA ARG A 241 24.76 8.34 -5.21
C ARG A 241 25.82 7.34 -4.78
N ALA A 242 26.96 7.85 -4.35
CA ALA A 242 28.02 7.05 -3.74
C ALA A 242 27.66 6.75 -2.29
N PHE A 243 27.53 5.47 -1.93
CA PHE A 243 27.18 5.08 -0.55
C PHE A 243 28.41 4.99 0.38
N SER A 244 29.59 5.33 -0.13
CA SER A 244 30.80 5.55 0.66
C SER A 244 30.90 6.97 1.24
N SER A 245 30.20 7.95 0.65
CA SER A 245 30.32 9.37 1.02
C SER A 245 29.00 10.15 1.01
N GLY A 246 27.91 9.57 0.51
CA GLY A 246 26.63 10.26 0.31
C GLY A 246 26.58 11.21 -0.88
N GLN A 247 27.69 11.38 -1.60
CA GLN A 247 27.80 12.34 -2.70
C GLN A 247 26.98 11.89 -3.91
N ALA A 248 26.20 12.83 -4.47
CA ALA A 248 25.54 12.66 -5.75
C ALA A 248 26.50 12.99 -6.91
N PHE A 249 26.41 12.23 -8.00
CA PHE A 249 27.22 12.43 -9.19
C PHE A 249 26.53 11.82 -10.41
N GLY A 250 27.08 12.06 -11.61
CA GLY A 250 26.60 11.42 -12.84
C GLY A 250 27.46 10.21 -13.22
N LEU A 251 26.82 9.09 -13.54
CA LEU A 251 27.47 7.89 -14.06
C LEU A 251 26.93 7.57 -15.46
N GLY A 252 27.79 7.02 -16.32
CA GLY A 252 27.38 6.58 -17.64
C GLY A 252 26.21 5.60 -17.55
N ARG A 253 25.17 5.81 -18.37
CA ARG A 253 23.99 4.94 -18.37
C ARG A 253 24.29 3.48 -18.73
N ASN A 254 25.39 3.27 -19.46
CA ASN A 254 25.94 1.98 -19.86
C ASN A 254 26.87 1.34 -18.81
N SER A 255 27.20 2.03 -17.73
CA SER A 255 27.94 1.45 -16.59
C SER A 255 26.98 0.70 -15.68
N ARG A 256 27.41 -0.40 -15.06
CA ARG A 256 26.60 -1.13 -14.07
C ARG A 256 26.80 -0.56 -12.66
N ALA A 257 25.71 -0.31 -11.95
CA ALA A 257 25.71 0.18 -10.57
C ALA A 257 24.80 -0.68 -9.67
N HIS A 258 24.91 -0.54 -8.35
CA HIS A 258 24.00 -1.22 -7.42
C HIS A 258 22.57 -0.74 -7.60
N VAL A 259 21.63 -1.66 -7.45
CA VAL A 259 20.20 -1.40 -7.61
C VAL A 259 19.51 -1.76 -6.30
N ARG A 260 18.74 -0.82 -5.76
CA ARG A 260 17.83 -1.09 -4.65
C ARG A 260 16.45 -0.59 -5.04
N ALA A 261 15.50 -1.50 -5.07
CA ALA A 261 14.11 -1.19 -5.31
C ALA A 261 13.52 -0.38 -4.15
N VAL A 262 12.61 0.54 -4.45
CA VAL A 262 11.80 1.25 -3.47
C VAL A 262 10.32 1.15 -3.83
N ARG A 263 9.45 1.36 -2.84
CA ARG A 263 8.00 1.27 -2.99
C ARG A 263 7.33 2.30 -2.08
N SER A 264 6.28 2.93 -2.59
CA SER A 264 5.43 3.84 -1.81
C SER A 264 4.25 3.08 -1.18
N PHE A 265 3.80 3.52 -0.01
CA PHE A 265 2.60 3.04 0.67
C PHE A 265 1.80 4.19 1.29
#